data_AF-A0A1S1NEB9-F1
#
_entry.id   AF-A0A1S1NEB9-F1
#
_cell.length_a   1.000
_cell.length_b   1.000
_cell.length_c   1.000
_cell.angle_alpha   90.00
_cell.angle_beta   90.00
_cell.angle_gamma   90.00
#
_symmetry.space_group_name_H-M   'P 1'
#
loop_
_entity.id
_entity.type
_entity.pdbx_description
1 polymer ?
#
loop_
_entity_poly.entity_id
_entity_poly.type
_entity_poly.pdbx_seq_one_letter_code
_entity_poly.pdbx_strand_id
1 'polypeptide(L)'
;MLVVLGVVIWLVAPSKSHHSSTHASPGPHANAGPTVTGDAVKKVLLNGTELSKMLGQPFAGTLLDEQQYGGLEAMGKPSTAASPDCFGVVVLASRSVYESAGVQSYAAVAWGQGTPDNPAFMNAVNYRVIYVNEAVVALDSAADAAALFAKFSEQWKHCDGQRVSEPAAGPGGENTDWRINDVRVTDSVLAATAHMGDAGPYARAIGVQGNCLVEVSMPFNNAPEEKTGTADINTSGIDVARAMMDKVSKLS
;
A
#
# COMPACT_ATOMS: atom_id res chain seq x y z
N MET A 1 -5.38 -69.69 -51.57
CA MET A 1 -5.66 -69.85 -50.13
C MET A 1 -5.65 -68.45 -49.53
N LEU A 2 -6.60 -68.19 -48.61
CA LEU A 2 -6.93 -66.93 -47.91
C LEU A 2 -7.91 -65.97 -48.60
N VAL A 3 -8.91 -65.62 -47.78
CA VAL A 3 -10.30 -65.25 -48.03
C VAL A 3 -10.52 -63.85 -47.47
N VAL A 4 -11.15 -63.00 -48.28
CA VAL A 4 -12.25 -62.05 -48.02
C VAL A 4 -12.28 -61.29 -46.69
N LEU A 5 -12.45 -59.96 -46.76
CA LEU A 5 -13.63 -59.26 -46.21
C LEU A 5 -13.64 -57.80 -46.66
N GLY A 6 -14.63 -57.47 -47.48
CA GLY A 6 -14.91 -56.11 -47.93
C GLY A 6 -15.90 -55.39 -47.03
N VAL A 7 -15.97 -54.06 -47.18
CA VAL A 7 -17.11 -53.24 -46.77
C VAL A 7 -17.22 -52.06 -47.74
N VAL A 8 -18.40 -51.93 -48.36
CA VAL A 8 -18.84 -50.77 -49.14
C VAL A 8 -19.60 -49.84 -48.20
N ILE A 9 -19.22 -48.56 -48.11
CA ILE A 9 -20.07 -47.52 -47.48
C ILE A 9 -20.04 -46.23 -48.30
N TRP A 10 -21.23 -45.64 -48.36
CA TRP A 10 -21.78 -44.63 -49.26
C TRP A 10 -21.18 -43.22 -49.16
N LEU A 11 -21.20 -42.53 -50.32
CA LEU A 11 -21.10 -41.08 -50.44
C LEU A 11 -22.30 -40.39 -49.79
N VAL A 12 -22.03 -39.52 -48.82
CA VAL A 12 -22.98 -38.53 -48.30
C VAL A 12 -22.28 -37.18 -48.34
N ALA A 13 -22.78 -36.26 -49.17
CA ALA A 13 -22.55 -34.83 -48.98
C ALA A 13 -23.78 -34.24 -48.29
N PRO A 14 -23.58 -33.36 -47.30
CA PRO A 14 -24.47 -32.20 -47.25
C PRO A 14 -23.80 -30.88 -46.80
N SER A 15 -24.24 -29.83 -47.47
CA SER A 15 -24.65 -28.50 -46.99
C SER A 15 -23.75 -27.69 -46.05
N LYS A 16 -23.41 -26.49 -46.54
CA LYS A 16 -23.05 -25.31 -45.74
C LYS A 16 -24.14 -25.02 -44.71
N SER A 17 -23.78 -25.00 -43.44
CA SER A 17 -24.52 -24.30 -42.39
C SER A 17 -23.62 -23.20 -41.82
N HIS A 18 -24.08 -21.95 -41.95
CA HIS A 18 -23.50 -20.81 -41.28
C HIS A 18 -23.77 -20.94 -39.77
N HIS A 19 -22.75 -21.28 -38.98
CA HIS A 19 -22.80 -21.08 -37.54
C HIS A 19 -22.20 -19.72 -37.21
N SER A 20 -23.10 -18.75 -36.98
CA SER A 20 -22.77 -17.53 -36.24
C SER A 20 -22.38 -17.93 -34.83
N SER A 21 -21.08 -18.02 -34.56
CA SER A 21 -20.56 -18.07 -33.20
C SER A 21 -20.72 -16.69 -32.59
N THR A 22 -21.85 -16.45 -31.92
CA THR A 22 -21.95 -15.36 -30.95
C THR A 22 -20.92 -15.61 -29.85
N HIS A 23 -19.82 -14.85 -29.88
CA HIS A 23 -18.98 -14.65 -28.71
C HIS A 23 -19.85 -14.03 -27.62
N ALA A 24 -20.28 -14.85 -26.66
CA ALA A 24 -20.76 -14.35 -25.39
C ALA A 24 -19.57 -13.72 -24.67
N SER A 25 -19.52 -12.39 -24.66
CA SER A 25 -18.64 -11.63 -23.77
C SER A 25 -18.99 -12.00 -22.33
N PRO A 26 -18.03 -12.36 -21.46
CA PRO A 26 -18.33 -12.48 -20.04
C PRO A 26 -18.77 -11.09 -19.55
N GLY A 27 -19.96 -10.99 -18.98
CA GLY A 27 -20.41 -9.76 -18.33
C GLY A 27 -19.51 -9.41 -17.14
N PRO A 28 -19.34 -8.12 -16.80
CA PRO A 28 -18.76 -7.74 -15.52
C PRO A 28 -19.68 -8.25 -14.41
N HIS A 29 -19.14 -8.54 -13.23
CA HIS A 29 -19.86 -9.09 -12.05
C HIS A 29 -19.95 -10.63 -11.99
N ALA A 30 -18.82 -11.33 -12.18
CA ALA A 30 -18.65 -12.64 -11.56
C ALA A 30 -18.20 -12.45 -10.10
N ASN A 31 -19.17 -12.35 -9.18
CA ASN A 31 -19.06 -12.40 -7.71
C ASN A 31 -17.76 -11.83 -7.10
N ALA A 32 -17.66 -10.49 -7.04
CA ALA A 32 -16.77 -9.85 -6.09
C ALA A 32 -17.31 -10.10 -4.67
N GLY A 33 -16.49 -10.62 -3.75
CA GLY A 33 -16.82 -10.60 -2.33
C GLY A 33 -17.07 -9.17 -1.83
N PRO A 34 -17.56 -8.99 -0.58
CA PRO A 34 -17.70 -7.66 0.00
C PRO A 34 -16.45 -6.80 -0.21
N THR A 35 -16.62 -5.64 -0.84
CA THR A 35 -15.54 -4.67 -1.08
C THR A 35 -15.49 -3.66 0.06
N VAL A 36 -14.30 -3.40 0.59
CA VAL A 36 -14.10 -2.33 1.56
C VAL A 36 -14.14 -0.99 0.82
N THR A 37 -15.11 -0.14 1.16
CA THR A 37 -15.28 1.20 0.57
C THR A 37 -16.08 2.11 1.51
N GLY A 38 -16.13 3.40 1.22
CA GLY A 38 -16.78 4.40 2.05
C GLY A 38 -16.25 4.38 3.48
N ASP A 39 -17.14 4.56 4.46
CA ASP A 39 -16.75 4.65 5.88
C ASP A 39 -16.12 3.36 6.42
N ALA A 40 -16.29 2.21 5.75
CA ALA A 40 -15.65 0.96 6.16
C ALA A 40 -14.12 1.07 6.08
N VAL A 41 -13.58 1.89 5.17
CA VAL A 41 -12.14 2.06 5.00
C VAL A 41 -11.48 2.61 6.27
N LYS A 42 -12.17 3.46 7.04
CA LYS A 42 -11.67 4.02 8.31
C LYS A 42 -11.40 2.94 9.35
N LYS A 43 -12.14 1.84 9.30
CA LYS A 43 -12.01 0.71 10.23
C LYS A 43 -10.78 -0.16 9.95
N VAL A 44 -10.08 0.07 8.83
CA VAL A 44 -8.83 -0.63 8.48
C VAL A 44 -7.64 -0.05 9.24
N LEU A 45 -7.64 1.25 9.56
CA LEU A 45 -6.55 1.88 10.31
C LEU A 45 -6.46 1.31 11.74
N LEU A 46 -5.25 1.29 12.30
CA LEU A 46 -5.05 0.87 13.68
C LEU A 46 -5.30 2.07 14.59
N ASN A 47 -5.73 1.77 15.82
CA ASN A 47 -5.79 2.79 16.86
C ASN A 47 -4.50 2.81 17.68
N GLY A 48 -4.31 3.88 18.45
CA GLY A 48 -3.15 4.04 19.32
C GLY A 48 -2.93 2.91 20.32
N THR A 49 -3.99 2.22 20.79
CA THR A 49 -3.84 1.07 21.71
C THR A 49 -3.26 -0.15 21.00
N GLU A 50 -3.74 -0.43 19.78
CA GLU A 50 -3.21 -1.51 18.92
C GLU A 50 -1.73 -1.26 18.62
N LEU A 51 -1.39 -0.05 18.16
CA LEU A 51 0.00 0.34 17.89
C LEU A 51 0.88 0.28 19.13
N SER A 52 0.37 0.74 20.28
CA SER A 52 1.13 0.73 21.53
C SER A 52 1.51 -0.68 21.95
N LYS A 53 0.55 -1.61 21.83
CA LYS A 53 0.77 -3.02 22.13
C LYS A 53 1.79 -3.64 21.17
N MET A 54 1.71 -3.32 19.88
CA MET A 54 2.59 -3.91 18.87
C MET A 54 4.03 -3.41 18.97
N LEU A 55 4.22 -2.13 19.27
CA LEU A 55 5.53 -1.47 19.20
C LEU A 55 6.18 -1.23 20.57
N GLY A 56 5.51 -1.62 21.66
CA GLY A 56 6.05 -1.51 23.02
C GLY A 56 6.31 -0.07 23.48
N GLN A 57 5.62 0.91 22.89
CA GLN A 57 5.76 2.34 23.20
C GLN A 57 4.39 3.03 23.07
N PRO A 58 4.10 4.12 23.79
CA PRO A 58 2.79 4.74 23.78
C PRO A 58 2.47 5.43 22.44
N PHE A 59 1.22 5.32 21.99
CA PHE A 59 0.62 6.12 20.92
C PHE A 59 -0.77 6.54 21.37
N ALA A 60 -0.94 7.80 21.77
CA ALA A 60 -2.14 8.26 22.47
C ALA A 60 -2.87 9.42 21.76
N GLY A 61 -2.29 9.98 20.71
CA GLY A 61 -2.82 11.16 20.03
C GLY A 61 -2.58 11.11 18.54
N THR A 62 -3.50 11.71 17.79
CA THR A 62 -3.34 11.90 16.36
C THR A 62 -2.54 13.17 16.11
N LEU A 63 -1.59 13.11 15.19
CA LEU A 63 -0.81 14.27 14.75
C LEU A 63 -1.52 15.06 13.64
N LEU A 64 -2.63 14.51 13.15
CA LEU A 64 -3.57 15.19 12.27
C LEU A 64 -4.79 15.57 13.12
N ASP A 65 -5.21 16.83 13.02
CA ASP A 65 -6.39 17.36 13.71
C ASP A 65 -7.67 16.60 13.29
N GLU A 66 -7.69 16.12 12.03
CA GLU A 66 -8.72 15.24 11.50
C GLU A 66 -8.08 14.12 10.67
N GLN A 67 -8.61 12.90 10.80
CA GLN A 67 -8.28 11.80 9.91
C GLN A 67 -8.60 12.20 8.46
N GLN A 68 -7.64 12.08 7.56
CA GLN A 68 -7.88 12.35 6.14
C GLN A 68 -8.78 11.24 5.60
N TYR A 69 -9.88 11.60 4.94
CA TYR A 69 -10.82 10.64 4.37
C TYR A 69 -11.53 11.23 3.15
N GLY A 70 -11.76 10.39 2.13
CA GLY A 70 -12.44 10.76 0.90
C GLY A 70 -12.03 9.86 -0.26
N GLY A 71 -12.03 10.39 -1.47
CA GLY A 71 -11.44 9.75 -2.65
C GLY A 71 -10.01 10.21 -2.92
N LEU A 72 -9.59 10.16 -4.18
CA LEU A 72 -8.28 10.61 -4.65
C LEU A 72 -7.99 12.08 -4.29
N GLU A 73 -9.02 12.92 -4.18
CA GLU A 73 -8.92 14.34 -3.82
C GLU A 73 -8.54 14.59 -2.36
N ALA A 74 -8.81 13.64 -1.46
CA ALA A 74 -8.46 13.73 -0.05
C ALA A 74 -7.02 13.28 0.24
N MET A 75 -6.33 12.67 -0.74
CA MET A 75 -4.92 12.32 -0.63
C MET A 75 -4.04 13.58 -0.60
N GLY A 76 -2.85 13.45 -0.03
CA GLY A 76 -1.86 14.53 0.03
C GLY A 76 -1.58 15.16 -1.35
N LYS A 77 -1.20 16.44 -1.35
CA LYS A 77 -0.99 17.21 -2.58
C LYS A 77 -0.09 16.46 -3.58
N PRO A 78 -0.39 16.54 -4.89
CA PRO A 78 0.47 15.95 -5.90
C PRO A 78 1.87 16.58 -5.84
N SER A 79 2.89 15.76 -5.99
CA SER A 79 4.28 16.21 -5.98
C SER A 79 4.75 16.54 -7.39
N THR A 80 5.68 17.49 -7.50
CA THR A 80 6.43 17.79 -8.72
C THR A 80 7.82 17.15 -8.71
N ALA A 81 8.01 16.06 -7.96
CA ALA A 81 9.31 15.40 -7.81
C ALA A 81 9.92 15.01 -9.17
N ALA A 82 11.23 15.25 -9.30
CA ALA A 82 11.97 15.01 -10.54
C ALA A 82 12.13 13.52 -10.91
N SER A 83 11.86 12.61 -9.95
CA SER A 83 11.86 11.16 -10.15
C SER A 83 10.51 10.58 -9.73
N PRO A 84 9.46 10.67 -10.58
CA PRO A 84 8.13 10.23 -10.22
C PRO A 84 8.07 8.72 -9.92
N ASP A 85 8.93 7.92 -10.56
CA ASP A 85 8.92 6.46 -10.42
C ASP A 85 9.39 5.99 -9.04
N CYS A 86 10.31 6.72 -8.39
CA CYS A 86 10.83 6.38 -7.06
C CYS A 86 10.23 7.20 -5.93
N PHE A 87 9.45 8.24 -6.26
CA PHE A 87 8.82 9.10 -5.28
C PHE A 87 7.89 8.31 -4.34
N GLY A 88 7.15 7.34 -4.87
CA GLY A 88 6.24 6.50 -4.08
C GLY A 88 6.91 5.69 -2.96
N VAL A 89 8.24 5.48 -3.02
CA VAL A 89 8.98 4.81 -1.93
C VAL A 89 9.08 5.70 -0.69
N VAL A 90 9.15 7.02 -0.87
CA VAL A 90 9.48 7.98 0.20
C VAL A 90 8.29 8.77 0.70
N VAL A 91 7.14 8.70 0.02
CA VAL A 91 5.88 9.35 0.46
C VAL A 91 4.74 8.40 0.73
N LEU A 92 3.93 8.66 1.75
CA LEU A 92 2.75 7.85 2.07
C LEU A 92 1.58 8.24 1.16
N ALA A 93 1.01 7.27 0.45
CA ALA A 93 -0.24 7.38 -0.30
C ALA A 93 -0.42 8.70 -1.09
N SER A 94 0.63 9.16 -1.78
CA SER A 94 0.58 10.41 -2.52
C SER A 94 -0.38 10.33 -3.69
N ARG A 95 -1.19 11.38 -3.88
CA ARG A 95 -2.12 11.51 -5.00
C ARG A 95 -1.47 11.23 -6.36
N SER A 96 -0.25 11.72 -6.58
CA SER A 96 0.50 11.55 -7.84
C SER A 96 0.83 10.08 -8.15
N VAL A 97 0.95 9.24 -7.12
CA VAL A 97 1.26 7.80 -7.27
C VAL A 97 -0.01 6.99 -7.59
N TYR A 98 -1.17 7.46 -7.13
CA TYR A 98 -2.47 6.80 -7.26
C TYR A 98 -3.38 7.42 -8.33
N GLU A 99 -2.91 8.43 -9.07
CA GLU A 99 -3.76 9.21 -9.98
C GLU A 99 -4.48 8.36 -11.04
N SER A 100 -3.83 7.27 -11.48
CA SER A 100 -4.39 6.34 -12.47
C SER A 100 -5.08 5.11 -11.85
N ALA A 101 -5.23 5.03 -10.53
CA ALA A 101 -5.51 3.77 -9.82
C ALA A 101 -7.00 3.42 -9.62
N GLY A 102 -7.97 4.23 -10.08
CA GLY A 102 -9.39 3.94 -9.80
C GLY A 102 -9.70 3.94 -8.29
N VAL A 103 -9.23 4.96 -7.57
CA VAL A 103 -9.41 5.07 -6.12
C VAL A 103 -10.89 5.30 -5.77
N GLN A 104 -11.47 4.39 -5.00
CA GLN A 104 -12.85 4.46 -4.51
C GLN A 104 -12.95 5.14 -3.16
N SER A 105 -12.01 4.85 -2.24
CA SER A 105 -11.96 5.46 -0.92
C SER A 105 -10.55 5.44 -0.36
N TYR A 106 -10.24 6.44 0.45
CA TYR A 106 -8.96 6.65 1.10
C TYR A 106 -9.21 7.01 2.56
N ALA A 107 -8.36 6.50 3.45
CA ALA A 107 -8.21 7.08 4.78
C ALA A 107 -6.76 7.06 5.23
N ALA A 108 -6.34 8.08 5.98
CA ALA A 108 -5.03 8.11 6.63
C ALA A 108 -5.05 8.77 8.00
N VAL A 109 -4.16 8.31 8.87
CA VAL A 109 -3.95 8.83 10.22
C VAL A 109 -2.47 8.83 10.56
N ALA A 110 -2.06 9.76 11.41
CA ALA A 110 -0.73 9.80 11.98
C ALA A 110 -0.85 9.72 13.50
N TRP A 111 -0.16 8.76 14.13
CA TRP A 111 -0.15 8.55 15.58
C TRP A 111 1.19 8.95 16.20
N GLY A 112 1.12 9.76 17.25
CA GLY A 112 2.27 10.14 18.07
C GLY A 112 2.12 9.75 19.53
N GLN A 113 3.15 10.00 20.32
CA GLN A 113 3.23 9.60 21.74
C GLN A 113 2.49 10.58 22.67
N GLY A 114 1.97 11.68 22.14
CA GLY A 114 1.31 12.74 22.90
C GLY A 114 -0.18 12.54 23.08
N THR A 115 -0.78 13.32 23.94
CA THR A 115 -2.23 13.51 23.98
C THR A 115 -2.59 14.83 23.27
N PRO A 116 -3.86 15.04 22.88
CA PRO A 116 -4.28 16.33 22.34
C PRO A 116 -3.91 17.53 23.23
N ASP A 117 -3.90 17.35 24.55
CA ASP A 117 -3.55 18.39 25.53
C ASP A 117 -2.04 18.52 25.82
N ASN A 118 -1.23 17.58 25.33
CA ASN A 118 0.23 17.58 25.47
C ASN A 118 0.86 16.86 24.26
N PRO A 119 1.00 17.56 23.11
CA PRO A 119 1.55 16.97 21.90
C PRO A 119 3.04 16.68 22.11
N ALA A 120 3.36 15.41 22.33
CA ALA A 120 4.66 14.89 22.71
C ALA A 120 5.70 14.88 21.58
N PHE A 121 5.56 15.70 20.53
CA PHE A 121 6.63 15.87 19.52
C PHE A 121 7.98 16.18 20.18
N MET A 122 7.97 16.89 21.32
CA MET A 122 9.16 17.16 22.13
C MET A 122 9.70 15.94 22.92
N ASN A 123 8.87 14.95 23.25
CA ASN A 123 9.31 13.72 23.94
C ASN A 123 9.64 12.57 22.98
N ALA A 124 9.39 12.74 21.67
CA ALA A 124 9.65 11.73 20.64
C ALA A 124 11.11 11.24 20.67
N VAL A 125 12.05 12.07 21.13
CA VAL A 125 13.46 11.73 21.31
C VAL A 125 13.72 10.54 22.22
N ASN A 126 12.80 10.16 23.11
CA ASN A 126 12.98 9.03 24.04
C ASN A 126 12.43 7.71 23.50
N TYR A 127 11.76 7.72 22.34
CA TYR A 127 11.09 6.57 21.77
C TYR A 127 11.81 6.05 20.54
N ARG A 128 11.61 4.78 20.18
CA ARG A 128 12.28 4.18 19.03
C ARG A 128 11.68 4.68 17.72
N VAL A 129 10.35 4.73 17.67
CA VAL A 129 9.55 5.28 16.56
C VAL A 129 9.05 6.67 16.94
N ILE A 130 9.27 7.65 16.06
CA ILE A 130 8.87 9.05 16.26
C ILE A 130 7.36 9.22 16.08
N TYR A 131 6.79 8.62 15.05
CA TYR A 131 5.35 8.51 14.83
C TYR A 131 5.05 7.38 13.85
N VAL A 132 3.78 6.98 13.75
CA VAL A 132 3.32 6.00 12.76
C VAL A 132 2.33 6.70 11.85
N ASN A 133 2.62 6.78 10.55
CA ASN A 133 1.59 7.11 9.57
C ASN A 133 1.05 5.84 8.94
N GLU A 134 -0.27 5.80 8.81
CA GLU A 134 -1.01 4.71 8.20
C GLU A 134 -1.92 5.28 7.13
N ALA A 135 -2.02 4.60 6.00
CA ALA A 135 -2.99 4.89 4.98
C ALA A 135 -3.63 3.61 4.45
N VAL A 136 -4.84 3.72 3.96
CA VAL A 136 -5.54 2.67 3.24
C VAL A 136 -6.17 3.26 1.99
N VAL A 137 -6.01 2.58 0.87
CA VAL A 137 -6.56 2.95 -0.42
C VAL A 137 -7.40 1.77 -0.93
N ALA A 138 -8.71 1.96 -1.00
CA ALA A 138 -9.64 1.03 -1.62
C ALA A 138 -9.76 1.33 -3.12
N LEU A 139 -9.55 0.32 -3.95
CA LEU A 139 -9.72 0.36 -5.40
C LEU A 139 -11.01 -0.33 -5.83
N ASP A 140 -11.30 -0.26 -7.13
CA ASP A 140 -12.50 -0.84 -7.77
C ASP A 140 -12.67 -2.33 -7.48
N SER A 141 -11.58 -3.10 -7.46
CA SER A 141 -11.61 -4.55 -7.24
C SER A 141 -10.34 -5.09 -6.61
N ALA A 142 -10.41 -6.34 -6.15
CA ALA A 142 -9.23 -7.07 -5.68
C ALA A 142 -8.19 -7.29 -6.78
N ALA A 143 -8.63 -7.44 -8.03
CA ALA A 143 -7.73 -7.58 -9.17
C ALA A 143 -6.96 -6.28 -9.44
N ASP A 144 -7.61 -5.12 -9.33
CA ASP A 144 -6.96 -3.82 -9.50
C ASP A 144 -5.95 -3.55 -8.38
N ALA A 145 -6.28 -3.90 -7.14
CA ALA A 145 -5.36 -3.80 -6.01
C ALA A 145 -4.13 -4.69 -6.18
N ALA A 146 -4.32 -5.96 -6.59
CA ALA A 146 -3.21 -6.87 -6.86
C ALA A 146 -2.34 -6.39 -8.03
N ALA A 147 -2.94 -5.87 -9.10
CA ALA A 147 -2.21 -5.34 -10.24
C ALA A 147 -1.39 -4.10 -9.87
N LEU A 148 -1.96 -3.18 -9.09
CA LEU A 148 -1.24 -2.00 -8.62
C LEU A 148 -0.12 -2.35 -7.65
N PHE A 149 -0.34 -3.30 -6.73
CA PHE A 149 0.69 -3.81 -5.84
C PHE A 149 1.88 -4.42 -6.62
N ALA A 150 1.60 -5.20 -7.67
CA ALA A 150 2.65 -5.77 -8.51
C ALA A 150 3.45 -4.67 -9.22
N LYS A 151 2.77 -3.65 -9.76
CA LYS A 151 3.42 -2.48 -10.36
C LYS A 151 4.31 -1.75 -9.35
N PHE A 152 3.82 -1.45 -8.16
CA PHE A 152 4.62 -0.81 -7.10
C PHE A 152 5.81 -1.68 -6.69
N SER A 153 5.62 -3.00 -6.60
CA SER A 153 6.69 -3.93 -6.27
C SER A 153 7.83 -3.90 -7.30
N GLU A 154 7.51 -3.84 -8.59
CA GLU A 154 8.50 -3.71 -9.66
C GLU A 154 9.19 -2.34 -9.63
N GLN A 155 8.40 -1.26 -9.48
CA GLN A 155 8.91 0.11 -9.40
C GLN A 155 9.86 0.28 -8.20
N TRP A 156 9.45 -0.13 -7.00
CA TRP A 156 10.28 0.00 -5.80
C TRP A 156 11.57 -0.80 -5.93
N LYS A 157 11.53 -2.02 -6.49
CA LYS A 157 12.74 -2.82 -6.73
C LYS A 157 13.72 -2.11 -7.66
N HIS A 158 13.23 -1.40 -8.67
CA HIS A 158 14.09 -0.60 -9.54
C HIS A 158 14.75 0.58 -8.80
N CYS A 159 14.08 1.11 -7.77
CA CYS A 159 14.54 2.22 -6.97
C CYS A 159 15.51 1.85 -5.83
N ASP A 160 15.77 0.56 -5.61
CA ASP A 160 16.67 0.12 -4.54
C ASP A 160 18.10 0.64 -4.77
N GLY A 161 18.69 1.22 -3.73
CA GLY A 161 19.99 1.89 -3.77
C GLY A 161 20.00 3.28 -4.43
N GLN A 162 18.87 3.76 -4.96
CA GLN A 162 18.78 5.08 -5.60
C GLN A 162 18.57 6.22 -4.58
N ARG A 163 18.74 7.46 -5.06
CA ARG A 163 18.39 8.68 -4.32
C ARG A 163 17.18 9.35 -4.94
N VAL A 164 16.34 9.94 -4.10
CA VAL A 164 15.17 10.72 -4.51
C VAL A 164 15.25 12.08 -3.85
N SER A 165 15.09 13.15 -4.64
CA SER A 165 14.97 14.50 -4.11
C SER A 165 13.48 14.87 -4.08
N GLU A 166 12.93 14.97 -2.88
CA GLU A 166 11.56 15.39 -2.64
C GLU A 166 11.50 16.93 -2.64
N PRO A 167 10.64 17.55 -3.46
CA PRO A 167 10.50 19.00 -3.48
C PRO A 167 10.06 19.57 -2.13
N ALA A 168 10.59 20.73 -1.77
CA ALA A 168 10.14 21.45 -0.58
C ALA A 168 8.62 21.72 -0.61
N ALA A 169 7.98 21.66 0.57
CA ALA A 169 6.55 21.89 0.69
C ALA A 169 6.09 23.33 0.38
N GLY A 170 7.02 24.30 0.30
CA GLY A 170 6.71 25.70 0.05
C GLY A 170 7.81 26.48 -0.67
N PRO A 171 7.50 27.67 -1.21
CA PRO A 171 8.46 28.50 -1.93
C PRO A 171 9.69 28.84 -1.09
N GLY A 172 10.88 28.66 -1.66
CA GLY A 172 12.15 28.98 -1.01
C GLY A 172 12.62 27.95 0.03
N GLY A 173 11.92 26.83 0.20
CA GLY A 173 12.42 25.71 0.99
C GLY A 173 13.44 24.87 0.22
N GLU A 174 14.27 24.13 0.95
CA GLU A 174 15.22 23.17 0.39
C GLU A 174 14.54 21.83 0.13
N ASN A 175 14.97 21.15 -0.94
CA ASN A 175 14.51 19.80 -1.20
C ASN A 175 15.02 18.84 -0.14
N THR A 176 14.24 17.80 0.14
CA THR A 176 14.64 16.73 1.04
C THR A 176 15.26 15.60 0.23
N ASP A 177 16.50 15.26 0.52
CA ASP A 177 17.18 14.14 -0.13
C ASP A 177 16.98 12.84 0.65
N TRP A 178 16.50 11.84 -0.09
CA TRP A 178 16.24 10.50 0.39
C TRP A 178 17.18 9.49 -0.23
N ARG A 179 17.56 8.47 0.55
CA ARG A 179 18.24 7.27 0.05
C ARG A 179 17.39 6.04 0.31
N ILE A 180 17.07 5.30 -0.74
CA ILE A 180 16.27 4.08 -0.68
C ILE A 180 17.22 2.89 -0.55
N ASN A 181 16.94 1.99 0.38
CA ASN A 181 17.65 0.73 0.54
C ASN A 181 16.67 -0.40 0.89
N ASP A 182 17.13 -1.63 0.72
CA ASP A 182 16.54 -2.82 1.33
C ASP A 182 15.08 -3.05 0.90
N VAL A 183 14.83 -2.89 -0.40
CA VAL A 183 13.53 -3.14 -0.99
C VAL A 183 13.29 -4.65 -1.07
N ARG A 184 12.17 -5.11 -0.49
CA ARG A 184 11.82 -6.53 -0.43
C ARG A 184 10.32 -6.73 -0.53
N VAL A 185 9.91 -7.92 -0.98
CA VAL A 185 8.52 -8.37 -0.92
C VAL A 185 8.47 -9.63 -0.08
N THR A 186 7.55 -9.70 0.89
CA THR A 186 7.35 -10.86 1.76
C THR A 186 5.87 -10.97 2.09
N ASP A 187 5.25 -12.12 1.79
CA ASP A 187 3.85 -12.44 2.13
C ASP A 187 2.84 -11.31 1.81
N SER A 188 2.79 -10.87 0.55
CA SER A 188 1.91 -9.77 0.09
C SER A 188 2.16 -8.41 0.75
N VAL A 189 3.36 -8.22 1.33
CA VAL A 189 3.85 -6.93 1.81
C VAL A 189 5.14 -6.56 1.07
N LEU A 190 5.12 -5.41 0.41
CA LEU A 190 6.28 -4.72 -0.15
C LEU A 190 6.85 -3.82 0.95
N ALA A 191 8.15 -3.86 1.21
CA ALA A 191 8.80 -3.04 2.22
C ALA A 191 10.11 -2.45 1.71
N ALA A 192 10.53 -1.35 2.32
CA ALA A 192 11.80 -0.68 2.08
C ALA A 192 12.26 0.09 3.32
N THR A 193 13.54 0.45 3.35
CA THR A 193 14.07 1.44 4.29
C THR A 193 14.45 2.71 3.53
N ALA A 194 13.86 3.85 3.89
CA ALA A 194 14.17 5.14 3.30
C ALA A 194 14.90 6.04 4.31
N HIS A 195 16.06 6.58 3.97
CA HIS A 195 16.83 7.46 4.86
C HIS A 195 16.66 8.92 4.43
N MET A 196 16.25 9.77 5.36
CA MET A 196 16.08 11.21 5.15
C MET A 196 17.28 11.96 5.74
N GLY A 197 18.33 12.21 4.95
CA GLY A 197 19.56 12.86 5.43
C GLY A 197 20.01 12.34 6.81
N ASP A 198 20.23 13.26 7.74
CA ASP A 198 20.63 12.96 9.13
C ASP A 198 19.44 12.67 10.08
N ALA A 199 18.20 12.85 9.63
CA ALA A 199 17.00 12.67 10.45
C ALA A 199 16.72 11.20 10.81
N GLY A 200 17.30 10.26 10.04
CA GLY A 200 17.26 8.83 10.33
C GLY A 200 16.44 8.01 9.33
N PRO A 201 16.33 6.69 9.58
CA PRO A 201 15.63 5.78 8.69
C PRO A 201 14.12 5.77 8.92
N TYR A 202 13.40 5.53 7.84
CA TYR A 202 11.95 5.32 7.80
C TYR A 202 11.70 3.88 7.38
N ALA A 203 10.96 3.12 8.19
CA ALA A 203 10.38 1.87 7.73
C ALA A 203 9.20 2.19 6.81
N ARG A 204 9.23 1.63 5.61
CA ARG A 204 8.18 1.75 4.59
C ARG A 204 7.58 0.39 4.32
N ALA A 205 6.26 0.31 4.27
CA ALA A 205 5.55 -0.90 3.87
C ALA A 205 4.28 -0.59 3.09
N ILE A 206 3.96 -1.42 2.10
CA ILE A 206 2.69 -1.49 1.40
C ILE A 206 2.21 -2.93 1.48
N GLY A 207 1.01 -3.18 1.99
CA GLY A 207 0.35 -4.49 1.99
C GLY A 207 -0.82 -4.51 1.01
N VAL A 208 -1.13 -5.68 0.42
CA VAL A 208 -2.32 -5.87 -0.42
C VAL A 208 -3.24 -6.94 0.16
N GLN A 209 -4.51 -6.59 0.34
CA GLN A 209 -5.54 -7.52 0.80
C GLN A 209 -6.91 -7.10 0.25
N GLY A 210 -7.70 -8.03 -0.27
CA GLY A 210 -8.98 -7.71 -0.91
C GLY A 210 -8.81 -6.64 -1.99
N ASN A 211 -9.69 -5.63 -2.01
CA ASN A 211 -9.60 -4.47 -2.90
C ASN A 211 -8.76 -3.31 -2.32
N CYS A 212 -7.96 -3.54 -1.27
CA CYS A 212 -7.21 -2.49 -0.58
C CYS A 212 -5.70 -2.64 -0.72
N LEU A 213 -5.03 -1.49 -0.85
CA LEU A 213 -3.64 -1.31 -0.46
C LEU A 213 -3.58 -0.60 0.88
N VAL A 214 -2.77 -1.10 1.81
CA VAL A 214 -2.47 -0.44 3.09
C VAL A 214 -1.04 0.03 3.06
N GLU A 215 -0.76 1.24 3.51
CA GLU A 215 0.60 1.80 3.56
C GLU A 215 0.98 2.23 4.96
N VAL A 216 2.25 2.05 5.27
CA VAL A 216 2.87 2.39 6.56
C VAL A 216 4.15 3.18 6.32
N SER A 217 4.33 4.27 7.07
CA SER A 217 5.56 5.04 7.12
C SER A 217 5.90 5.40 8.56
N MET A 218 7.05 4.90 9.05
CA MET A 218 7.48 5.02 10.44
C MET A 218 8.90 5.55 10.52
N PRO A 219 9.12 6.84 10.82
CA PRO A 219 10.44 7.35 11.15
C PRO A 219 10.96 6.80 12.48
N PHE A 220 12.22 6.38 12.48
CA PHE A 220 12.96 5.95 13.66
C PHE A 220 13.93 7.04 14.10
N ASN A 221 14.13 7.16 15.41
CA ASN A 221 15.20 7.98 15.93
C ASN A 221 16.56 7.36 15.60
N ASN A 222 17.51 8.19 15.15
CA ASN A 222 18.85 7.79 14.72
C ASN A 222 19.87 7.64 15.90
N ALA A 223 19.41 7.61 17.15
CA ALA A 223 20.27 7.76 18.33
C ALA A 223 20.75 6.40 18.92
N PRO A 224 21.99 6.31 19.44
CA PRO A 224 22.65 5.01 19.63
C PRO A 224 22.15 4.15 20.79
N GLU A 225 21.60 4.69 21.88
CA GLU A 225 21.30 3.87 23.08
C GLU A 225 20.01 4.26 23.82
N GLU A 226 19.34 3.19 24.30
CA GLU A 226 18.13 3.10 25.13
C GLU A 226 16.93 4.00 24.76
N LYS A 227 16.28 3.66 23.64
CA LYS A 227 14.94 4.17 23.33
C LYS A 227 13.85 3.22 23.81
N THR A 228 12.77 3.78 24.33
CA THR A 228 11.56 3.02 24.67
C THR A 228 10.89 2.51 23.39
N GLY A 229 10.51 1.24 23.37
CA GLY A 229 9.86 0.59 22.23
C GLY A 229 10.61 -0.66 21.76
N THR A 230 9.87 -1.58 21.18
CA THR A 230 10.37 -2.86 20.65
C THR A 230 10.42 -2.89 19.13
N ALA A 231 10.12 -1.77 18.47
CA ALA A 231 10.04 -1.70 17.02
C ALA A 231 11.40 -2.03 16.37
N ASP A 232 11.40 -2.84 15.31
CA ASP A 232 12.56 -3.10 14.47
C ASP A 232 12.36 -2.41 13.11
N ILE A 233 13.41 -1.77 12.61
CA ILE A 233 13.36 -1.01 11.34
C ILE A 233 13.02 -1.93 10.16
N ASN A 234 13.40 -3.21 10.23
CA ASN A 234 13.23 -4.14 9.13
C ASN A 234 11.85 -4.83 9.15
N THR A 235 11.28 -5.06 10.34
CA THR A 235 10.06 -5.89 10.47
C THR A 235 8.83 -5.12 10.93
N SER A 236 8.94 -4.09 11.77
CA SER A 236 7.76 -3.51 12.40
C SER A 236 6.81 -2.81 11.43
N GLY A 237 7.32 -2.17 10.37
CA GLY A 237 6.46 -1.61 9.32
C GLY A 237 5.64 -2.69 8.60
N ILE A 238 6.24 -3.87 8.38
CA ILE A 238 5.57 -5.04 7.79
C ILE A 238 4.49 -5.57 8.73
N ASP A 239 4.80 -5.67 10.03
CA ASP A 239 3.86 -6.19 11.03
C ASP A 239 2.64 -5.27 11.20
N VAL A 240 2.84 -3.94 11.18
CA VAL A 240 1.75 -2.96 11.14
C VAL A 240 0.90 -3.12 9.88
N ALA A 241 1.53 -3.22 8.70
CA ALA A 241 0.80 -3.43 7.44
C ALA A 241 -0.03 -4.73 7.47
N ARG A 242 0.52 -5.83 8.00
CA ARG A 242 -0.21 -7.10 8.18
C ARG A 242 -1.41 -6.97 9.12
N ALA A 243 -1.26 -6.25 10.23
CA ALA A 243 -2.39 -6.01 11.13
C ALA A 243 -3.51 -5.20 10.47
N MET A 244 -3.18 -4.24 9.59
CA MET A 244 -4.16 -3.53 8.77
C MET A 244 -4.80 -4.47 7.72
N MET A 245 -4.01 -5.32 7.06
CA MET A 245 -4.53 -6.34 6.13
C MET A 245 -5.51 -7.30 6.81
N ASP A 246 -5.23 -7.73 8.05
CA ASP A 246 -6.16 -8.56 8.83
C ASP A 246 -7.50 -7.87 9.07
N LYS A 247 -7.51 -6.54 9.21
CA LYS A 247 -8.76 -5.77 9.32
C LYS A 247 -9.49 -5.71 7.99
N VAL A 248 -8.78 -5.56 6.87
CA VAL A 248 -9.39 -5.67 5.53
C VAL A 248 -10.07 -7.03 5.37
N SER A 249 -9.38 -8.13 5.65
CA SER A 249 -9.95 -9.49 5.55
C SER A 249 -11.21 -9.71 6.40
N LYS A 250 -11.36 -8.99 7.52
CA LYS A 250 -12.54 -9.08 8.40
C LYS A 250 -13.72 -8.24 7.92
N LEU A 251 -13.47 -7.26 7.04
CA LEU A 251 -14.47 -6.35 6.49
C LEU A 251 -14.92 -6.78 5.09
N SER A 252 -14.12 -7.61 4.41
CA SER A 252 -14.37 -8.20 3.10
C SER A 252 -15.05 -9.56 3.15
#